data_AF-A0A7W0TDU9-F1
#
_entry.id   AF-A0A7W0TDU9-F1
#
_cell.length_a   1.000
_cell.length_b   1.000
_cell.length_c   1.000
_cell.angle_alpha   90.00
_cell.angle_beta   90.00
_cell.angle_gamma   90.00
#
_symmetry.space_group_name_H-M   'P 1'
#
loop_
_entity.id
_entity.type
_entity.pdbx_description
1 polymer ?
#
loop_
_entity_poly.entity_id
_entity_poly.type
_entity_poly.pdbx_seq_one_letter_code
_entity_poly.pdbx_strand_id
1 'polypeptide(L)'
;MKKETETTIEEAERVEPRLGVDLHFGRVSVSEQVVGYARKAVRDGSTIDVVPMLMPETTFETEAIWFSPDPGLLDGLEQMPALLGTLHAAEHTLIALLPLWAMCDRWDIGGLSTNIHYQTGRPTIFVYDGHSGGMGLTARGFASFEGWVEDTTHLLQRCPCTSGCPSCVQSPKCGNLNEPLDKAGARALLERMLAG
;
A
#
# COMPACT_ATOMS: atom_id res chain seq x y z
N MET A 1 -12.46 -1.96 10.38
CA MET A 1 -12.67 -3.41 10.55
C MET A 1 -11.32 -4.10 10.37
N LYS A 2 -11.14 -5.30 10.92
CA LYS A 2 -9.97 -6.13 10.61
C LYS A 2 -10.27 -6.94 9.36
N LYS A 3 -9.45 -6.79 8.33
CA LYS A 3 -9.59 -7.52 7.06
C LYS A 3 -8.29 -8.24 6.76
N GLU A 4 -8.41 -9.45 6.22
CA GLU A 4 -7.33 -10.14 5.54
C GLU A 4 -7.50 -9.90 4.04
N THR A 5 -6.41 -9.56 3.37
CA THR A 5 -6.37 -9.29 1.93
C THR A 5 -5.24 -10.11 1.35
N GLU A 6 -5.53 -10.85 0.29
CA GLU A 6 -4.56 -11.58 -0.52
C GLU A 6 -4.65 -11.09 -1.96
N THR A 7 -3.51 -10.97 -2.61
CA THR A 7 -3.42 -10.64 -4.04
C THR A 7 -2.79 -11.81 -4.76
N THR A 8 -3.33 -12.17 -5.93
CA THR A 8 -2.74 -13.14 -6.85
C THR A 8 -2.44 -12.44 -8.16
N ILE A 9 -1.19 -12.47 -8.60
CA ILE A 9 -0.76 -12.01 -9.93
C ILE A 9 -1.24 -13.04 -10.95
N GLU A 10 -2.20 -12.63 -11.77
CA GLU A 10 -2.72 -13.43 -12.87
C GLU A 10 -1.84 -13.27 -14.11
N GLU A 11 -1.42 -12.04 -14.39
CA GLU A 11 -0.63 -11.70 -15.57
C GLU A 11 0.18 -10.42 -15.36
N ALA A 12 1.47 -10.47 -15.67
CA ALA A 12 2.34 -9.30 -15.76
C ALA A 12 2.43 -8.83 -17.21
N GLU A 13 1.64 -7.82 -17.58
CA GLU A 13 1.55 -7.32 -18.95
C GLU A 13 2.74 -6.44 -19.34
N ARG A 14 3.22 -5.63 -18.40
CA ARG A 14 4.35 -4.71 -18.58
C ARG A 14 5.28 -4.78 -17.39
N VAL A 15 6.57 -4.74 -17.67
CA VAL A 15 7.64 -4.67 -16.66
C VAL A 15 8.68 -3.68 -17.15
N GLU A 16 8.94 -2.65 -16.36
CA GLU A 16 9.90 -1.58 -16.69
C GLU A 16 10.78 -1.26 -15.46
N PRO A 17 12.12 -1.18 -15.61
CA PRO A 17 12.98 -0.74 -14.52
C PRO A 17 12.77 0.77 -14.30
N ARG A 18 12.26 1.16 -13.13
CA ARG A 18 11.98 2.56 -12.76
C ARG A 18 12.31 2.78 -11.29
N LEU A 19 12.98 3.88 -10.97
CA LEU A 19 13.30 4.26 -9.58
C LEU A 19 13.99 3.14 -8.77
N GLY A 20 14.93 2.44 -9.40
CA GLY A 20 15.66 1.33 -8.77
C GLY A 20 14.83 0.07 -8.47
N VAL A 21 13.64 -0.09 -9.05
CA VAL A 21 12.82 -1.31 -8.95
C VAL A 21 12.31 -1.75 -10.33
N ASP A 22 12.01 -3.05 -10.46
CA ASP A 22 11.16 -3.52 -11.56
C ASP A 22 9.71 -3.15 -11.21
N LEU A 23 9.17 -2.14 -11.92
CA LEU A 23 7.77 -1.76 -11.82
C LEU A 23 6.95 -2.62 -12.78
N HIS A 24 5.97 -3.31 -12.22
CA HIS A 24 5.06 -4.16 -12.97
C HIS A 24 3.69 -3.50 -13.10
N PHE A 25 3.02 -3.77 -14.22
CA PHE A 25 1.59 -3.51 -14.43
C PHE A 25 0.94 -4.73 -15.07
N GLY A 26 -0.28 -5.05 -14.66
CA GLY A 26 -1.06 -6.14 -15.22
C GLY A 26 -2.25 -6.50 -14.36
N ARG A 27 -2.77 -7.72 -14.55
CA ARG A 27 -3.99 -8.20 -13.88
C ARG A 27 -3.69 -8.96 -12.61
N VAL A 28 -4.52 -8.72 -11.60
CA VAL A 28 -4.48 -9.43 -10.32
C VAL A 28 -5.88 -9.83 -9.88
N SER A 29 -5.98 -10.94 -9.14
CA SER A 29 -7.15 -11.27 -8.33
C SER A 29 -6.92 -10.79 -6.90
N VAL A 30 -7.90 -10.08 -6.33
CA VAL A 30 -7.87 -9.62 -4.94
C VAL A 30 -8.94 -10.34 -4.15
N SER A 31 -8.55 -11.07 -3.12
CA SER A 31 -9.44 -11.72 -2.16
C SER A 31 -9.43 -10.93 -0.85
N GLU A 32 -10.61 -10.58 -0.34
CA GLU A 32 -10.77 -9.91 0.95
C GLU A 32 -11.72 -10.68 1.87
N GLN A 33 -11.37 -10.77 3.15
CA GLN A 33 -12.22 -11.34 4.17
C GLN A 33 -12.21 -10.48 5.45
N VAL A 34 -13.40 -10.08 5.93
CA VAL A 34 -13.50 -9.45 7.25
C VAL A 34 -13.38 -10.55 8.30
N VAL A 35 -12.35 -10.45 9.14
CA VAL A 35 -12.03 -11.44 10.20
C VAL A 35 -12.26 -10.89 11.62
N GLY A 36 -12.65 -9.62 11.74
CA GLY A 36 -13.05 -9.03 13.01
C GLY A 36 -13.34 -7.55 12.95
N TYR A 37 -13.69 -6.97 14.10
CA TYR A 37 -13.86 -5.53 14.26
C TYR A 37 -13.30 -5.06 15.61
N ALA A 38 -12.75 -3.84 15.62
CA ALA A 38 -12.27 -3.21 16.84
C ALA A 38 -13.40 -2.38 17.47
N ARG A 39 -13.66 -2.56 18.77
CA ARG A 39 -14.49 -1.62 19.53
C ARG A 39 -13.59 -0.49 20.02
N LYS A 40 -13.97 0.75 19.74
CA LYS A 40 -13.21 1.94 20.12
C LYS A 40 -13.96 2.72 21.20
N ALA A 41 -13.23 3.29 22.15
CA ALA A 41 -13.80 4.18 23.15
C ALA A 41 -14.25 5.50 22.48
N VAL A 42 -15.48 5.94 22.77
CA VAL A 42 -16.04 7.16 22.16
C VAL A 42 -15.24 8.42 22.54
N ARG A 43 -14.68 8.45 23.76
CA ARG A 43 -14.01 9.63 24.31
C ARG A 43 -12.69 9.96 23.61
N ASP A 44 -11.86 8.95 23.38
CA ASP A 44 -10.47 9.13 22.95
C ASP A 44 -10.07 8.24 21.76
N GLY A 45 -10.99 7.44 21.22
CA GLY A 45 -10.74 6.57 20.07
C GLY A 45 -9.81 5.39 20.36
N SER A 46 -9.42 5.17 21.62
CA SER A 46 -8.57 4.04 22.01
C SER A 46 -9.27 2.70 21.76
N THR A 47 -8.50 1.66 21.42
CA THR A 47 -9.05 0.30 21.25
C THR A 47 -9.43 -0.27 22.60
N ILE A 48 -10.71 -0.63 22.76
CA ILE A 48 -11.20 -1.38 23.93
C ILE A 48 -10.82 -2.85 23.76
N ASP A 49 -11.22 -3.44 22.63
CA ASP A 49 -10.89 -4.80 22.24
C ASP A 49 -11.09 -5.02 20.73
N VAL A 50 -10.69 -6.20 20.26
CA VAL A 50 -10.94 -6.68 18.90
C VAL A 50 -11.78 -7.94 18.99
N VAL A 51 -12.98 -7.89 18.42
CA VAL A 51 -13.94 -9.00 18.43
C VAL A 51 -13.79 -9.78 17.12
N PRO A 52 -13.46 -11.09 17.18
CA PRO A 52 -13.40 -11.94 15.99
C PRO A 52 -14.78 -12.05 15.33
N MET A 53 -14.80 -12.01 14.01
CA MET A 53 -16.00 -12.16 13.20
C MET A 53 -15.58 -12.63 11.82
N LEU A 54 -16.04 -13.79 11.39
CA LEU A 54 -15.69 -14.33 10.08
C LEU A 54 -16.83 -14.08 9.10
N MET A 55 -16.62 -13.14 8.18
CA MET A 55 -17.54 -12.89 7.06
C MET A 55 -17.16 -13.78 5.87
N PRO A 56 -18.08 -13.99 4.90
CA PRO A 56 -17.72 -14.62 3.63
C PRO A 56 -16.59 -13.86 2.94
N GLU A 57 -15.67 -14.60 2.32
CA GLU A 57 -14.63 -14.04 1.45
C GLU A 57 -15.25 -13.53 0.14
N THR A 58 -14.69 -12.44 -0.38
CA THR A 58 -15.04 -11.89 -1.68
C THR A 58 -13.79 -11.74 -2.53
N THR A 59 -13.86 -12.21 -3.79
CA THR A 59 -12.76 -12.13 -4.75
C THR A 59 -13.19 -11.41 -6.01
N PHE A 60 -12.31 -10.58 -6.57
CA PHE A 60 -12.51 -9.92 -7.86
C PHE A 60 -11.20 -9.77 -8.62
N GLU A 61 -11.26 -9.87 -9.94
CA GLU A 61 -10.14 -9.54 -10.84
C GLU A 61 -10.11 -8.04 -11.13
N THR A 62 -8.92 -7.46 -11.18
CA THR A 62 -8.68 -6.04 -11.46
C THR A 62 -7.29 -5.80 -12.05
N GLU A 63 -6.98 -4.55 -12.37
CA GLU A 63 -5.65 -4.09 -12.78
C GLU A 63 -4.87 -3.58 -11.57
N ALA A 64 -3.56 -3.81 -11.59
CA ALA A 64 -2.66 -3.35 -10.53
C ALA A 64 -1.31 -2.93 -11.08
N ILE A 65 -0.65 -2.11 -10.28
CA ILE A 65 0.80 -2.02 -10.28
C ILE A 65 1.37 -2.73 -9.05
N TRP A 66 2.59 -3.24 -9.19
CA TRP A 66 3.35 -3.70 -8.05
C TRP A 66 4.84 -3.58 -8.29
N PHE A 67 5.59 -3.52 -7.20
CA PHE A 67 7.04 -3.56 -7.24
C PHE A 67 7.57 -4.20 -5.96
N SER A 68 8.74 -4.80 -6.06
CA SER A 68 9.44 -5.41 -4.94
C SER A 68 10.77 -4.71 -4.73
N PRO A 69 10.93 -3.89 -3.66
CA PRO A 69 12.19 -3.20 -3.42
C PRO A 69 13.37 -4.17 -3.37
N ASP A 70 14.48 -3.79 -4.00
CA ASP A 70 15.74 -4.51 -3.88
C ASP A 70 16.32 -4.40 -2.47
N PRO A 71 17.10 -5.39 -2.00
CA PRO A 71 17.68 -5.36 -0.65
C PRO A 71 18.44 -4.06 -0.34
N GLY A 72 19.11 -3.46 -1.31
CA GLY A 72 19.80 -2.18 -1.13
C GLY A 72 18.87 -1.00 -0.82
N LEU A 73 17.64 -1.00 -1.34
CA LEU A 73 16.63 0.01 -1.00
C LEU A 73 16.11 -0.16 0.43
N LEU A 74 16.20 -1.38 0.98
CA LEU A 74 15.73 -1.75 2.31
C LEU A 74 16.83 -1.75 3.38
N ASP A 75 18.05 -1.32 3.06
CA ASP A 75 19.19 -1.33 3.98
C ASP A 75 18.87 -0.61 5.30
N GLY A 76 18.94 -1.32 6.43
CA GLY A 76 18.59 -0.82 7.76
C GLY A 76 17.09 -0.76 8.08
N LEU A 77 16.21 -1.25 7.20
CA LEU A 77 14.75 -1.33 7.37
C LEU A 77 14.23 -2.78 7.41
N GLU A 78 15.10 -3.78 7.38
CA GLU A 78 14.76 -5.19 7.12
C GLU A 78 14.13 -5.90 8.32
N GLN A 79 14.30 -5.36 9.52
CA GLN A 79 13.84 -6.00 10.75
C GLN A 79 12.33 -5.83 10.94
N MET A 80 11.67 -6.89 11.39
CA MET A 80 10.25 -6.80 11.78
C MET A 80 10.11 -6.13 13.17
N PRO A 81 9.08 -5.30 13.39
CA PRO A 81 7.98 -4.96 12.47
C PRO A 81 8.29 -3.77 11.54
N ALA A 82 9.49 -3.19 11.57
CA ALA A 82 9.85 -2.00 10.80
C ALA A 82 9.74 -2.19 9.28
N LEU A 83 10.14 -3.36 8.75
CA LEU A 83 9.97 -3.69 7.33
C LEU A 83 8.51 -3.60 6.92
N LEU A 84 7.63 -4.30 7.63
CA LEU A 84 6.19 -4.29 7.32
C LEU A 84 5.59 -2.89 7.50
N GLY A 85 5.94 -2.19 8.58
CA GLY A 85 5.48 -0.83 8.84
C GLY A 85 5.92 0.17 7.77
N THR A 86 7.13 0.00 7.23
CA THR A 86 7.68 0.79 6.12
C THR A 86 6.87 0.58 4.84
N LEU A 87 6.69 -0.68 4.43
CA LEU A 87 5.97 -1.02 3.20
C LEU A 87 4.50 -0.57 3.29
N HIS A 88 3.87 -0.76 4.44
CA HIS A 88 2.47 -0.40 4.69
C HIS A 88 2.26 1.12 4.72
N ALA A 89 3.16 1.88 5.34
CA ALA A 89 3.09 3.33 5.30
C ALA A 89 3.37 3.89 3.88
N ALA A 90 4.29 3.27 3.12
CA ALA A 90 4.54 3.64 1.73
C ALA A 90 3.31 3.37 0.85
N GLU A 91 2.73 2.16 0.94
CA GLU A 91 1.49 1.77 0.26
C GLU A 91 0.35 2.76 0.53
N HIS A 92 0.07 3.06 1.80
CA HIS A 92 -0.97 4.02 2.18
C HIS A 92 -0.76 5.40 1.57
N THR A 93 0.48 5.89 1.57
CA THR A 93 0.80 7.24 1.08
C THR A 93 0.75 7.28 -0.45
N LEU A 94 1.19 6.22 -1.14
CA LEU A 94 1.04 6.06 -2.58
C LEU A 94 -0.45 6.12 -2.96
N ILE A 95 -1.30 5.30 -2.33
CA ILE A 95 -2.76 5.31 -2.55
C ILE A 95 -3.36 6.68 -2.27
N ALA A 96 -2.91 7.39 -1.23
CA ALA A 96 -3.41 8.71 -0.89
C ALA A 96 -3.09 9.77 -1.95
N LEU A 97 -1.99 9.62 -2.70
CA LEU A 97 -1.52 10.59 -3.69
C LEU A 97 -1.92 10.25 -5.12
N LEU A 98 -2.23 8.99 -5.45
CA LEU A 98 -2.62 8.59 -6.80
C LEU A 98 -3.81 9.41 -7.37
N PRO A 99 -4.81 9.84 -6.59
CA PRO A 99 -5.86 10.74 -7.06
C PRO A 99 -5.37 12.02 -7.76
N LEU A 100 -4.20 12.57 -7.39
CA LEU A 100 -3.64 13.75 -8.05
C LEU A 100 -3.17 13.47 -9.49
N TRP A 101 -2.89 12.21 -9.81
CA TRP A 101 -2.33 11.78 -11.09
C TRP A 101 -3.37 11.08 -11.97
N ALA A 102 -4.30 10.36 -11.36
CA ALA A 102 -5.33 9.59 -12.07
C ALA A 102 -6.72 10.27 -12.09
N MET A 103 -6.90 11.42 -11.41
CA MET A 103 -8.16 12.17 -11.32
C MET A 103 -9.34 11.31 -10.84
N CYS A 104 -9.10 10.47 -9.84
CA CYS A 104 -10.09 9.56 -9.25
C CYS A 104 -10.36 9.90 -7.78
N ASP A 105 -11.30 9.20 -7.15
CA ASP A 105 -11.42 9.23 -5.70
C ASP A 105 -10.42 8.23 -5.08
N ARG A 106 -9.96 8.50 -3.86
CA ARG A 106 -9.14 7.56 -3.08
C ARG A 106 -9.90 6.25 -2.80
N TRP A 107 -11.23 6.31 -2.70
CA TRP A 107 -12.08 5.14 -2.50
C TRP A 107 -12.05 4.17 -3.68
N ASP A 108 -11.66 4.64 -4.87
CA ASP A 108 -11.51 3.85 -6.09
C ASP A 108 -10.20 3.04 -6.15
N ILE A 109 -9.34 3.15 -5.13
CA ILE A 109 -8.01 2.53 -5.12
C ILE A 109 -7.88 1.63 -3.89
N GLY A 110 -7.36 0.43 -4.07
CA GLY A 110 -6.94 -0.46 -2.99
C GLY A 110 -5.44 -0.72 -3.02
N GLY A 111 -4.97 -1.50 -2.05
CA GLY A 111 -3.59 -1.95 -2.02
C GLY A 111 -3.38 -3.12 -1.08
N LEU A 112 -2.16 -3.63 -1.14
CA LEU A 112 -1.62 -4.62 -0.25
C LEU A 112 -0.12 -4.36 -0.10
N SER A 113 0.39 -4.46 1.11
CA SER A 113 1.82 -4.56 1.38
C SER A 113 2.10 -5.78 2.23
N THR A 114 3.16 -6.50 1.88
CA THR A 114 3.59 -7.69 2.63
C THR A 114 5.11 -7.79 2.67
N ASN A 115 5.63 -8.28 3.79
CA ASN A 115 7.05 -8.57 3.96
C ASN A 115 7.53 -9.73 3.06
N ILE A 116 6.62 -10.61 2.63
CA ILE A 116 6.88 -11.62 1.62
C ILE A 116 5.58 -11.95 0.88
N HIS A 117 5.54 -11.66 -0.42
CA HIS A 117 4.45 -12.09 -1.28
C HIS A 117 4.76 -13.48 -1.85
N TYR A 118 3.79 -14.38 -1.84
CA TYR A 118 4.04 -15.80 -2.12
C TYR A 118 4.49 -16.08 -3.56
N GLN A 119 4.10 -15.25 -4.54
CA GLN A 119 4.54 -15.40 -5.94
C GLN A 119 5.86 -14.67 -6.23
N THR A 120 6.13 -13.53 -5.59
CA THR A 120 7.38 -12.77 -5.83
C THR A 120 8.53 -13.27 -4.97
N GLY A 121 8.23 -13.95 -3.86
CA GLY A 121 9.21 -14.38 -2.85
C GLY A 121 9.88 -13.22 -2.11
N ARG A 122 9.37 -11.99 -2.25
CA ARG A 122 10.03 -10.74 -1.83
C ARG A 122 9.04 -9.83 -1.10
N PRO A 123 9.53 -8.82 -0.35
CA PRO A 123 8.69 -7.73 0.11
C PRO A 123 8.08 -7.01 -1.10
N THR A 124 6.77 -6.83 -1.10
CA THR A 124 6.05 -6.31 -2.28
C THR A 124 4.96 -5.34 -1.86
N ILE A 125 4.84 -4.25 -2.61
CA ILE A 125 3.75 -3.29 -2.52
C ILE A 125 2.90 -3.42 -3.78
N PHE A 126 1.59 -3.55 -3.60
CA PHE A 126 0.57 -3.51 -4.64
C PHE A 126 -0.29 -2.26 -4.46
N VAL A 127 -0.61 -1.62 -5.58
CA VAL A 127 -1.69 -0.64 -5.69
C VAL A 127 -2.58 -1.10 -6.83
N TYR A 128 -3.87 -1.27 -6.56
CA TYR A 128 -4.82 -1.85 -7.53
C TYR A 128 -6.09 -1.02 -7.64
N ASP A 129 -6.76 -1.13 -8.78
CA ASP A 129 -8.06 -0.49 -9.01
C ASP A 129 -9.12 -1.18 -8.14
N GLY A 130 -9.85 -0.41 -7.35
CA GLY A 130 -10.85 -0.89 -6.39
C GLY A 130 -12.16 -1.37 -7.00
N HIS A 131 -12.20 -1.61 -8.31
CA HIS A 131 -13.36 -2.09 -9.06
C HIS A 131 -12.99 -3.32 -9.89
N SER A 132 -13.92 -4.27 -9.99
CA SER A 132 -13.75 -5.44 -10.84
C SER A 132 -13.57 -5.05 -12.30
N GLY A 133 -12.61 -5.69 -12.97
CA GLY A 133 -12.25 -5.44 -14.37
C GLY A 133 -11.26 -4.30 -14.58
N GLY A 134 -10.92 -3.54 -13.52
CA GLY A 134 -10.07 -2.35 -13.64
C GLY A 134 -10.79 -1.13 -14.22
N MET A 135 -10.22 0.04 -13.99
CA MET A 135 -10.71 1.34 -14.49
C MET A 135 -9.57 2.15 -15.14
N GLY A 136 -8.39 1.55 -15.32
CA GLY A 136 -7.19 2.21 -15.83
C GLY A 136 -6.57 3.24 -14.88
N LEU A 137 -6.89 3.24 -13.58
CA LEU A 137 -6.30 4.18 -12.61
C LEU A 137 -4.83 3.85 -12.37
N THR A 138 -4.56 2.58 -12.12
CA THR A 138 -3.20 2.05 -11.99
C THR A 138 -2.43 2.10 -13.28
N ALA A 139 -3.07 2.04 -14.45
CA ALA A 139 -2.41 2.30 -15.73
C ALA A 139 -1.88 3.75 -15.83
N ARG A 140 -2.64 4.72 -15.30
CA ARG A 140 -2.17 6.12 -15.15
C ARG A 140 -1.05 6.23 -14.12
N GLY A 141 -1.19 5.58 -12.97
CA GLY A 141 -0.14 5.52 -11.94
C GLY A 141 1.16 4.91 -12.48
N PHE A 142 1.06 3.85 -13.29
CA PHE A 142 2.20 3.23 -13.96
C PHE A 142 2.87 4.21 -14.92
N ALA A 143 2.11 4.93 -15.75
CA ALA A 143 2.69 5.89 -16.70
C ALA A 143 3.40 7.06 -15.98
N SER A 144 2.84 7.55 -14.89
CA SER A 144 3.31 8.73 -14.13
C SER A 144 4.09 8.38 -12.85
N PHE A 145 4.71 7.21 -12.80
CA PHE A 145 5.26 6.64 -11.57
C PHE A 145 6.27 7.57 -10.85
N GLU A 146 7.21 8.19 -11.55
CA GLU A 146 8.24 9.04 -10.91
C GLU A 146 7.64 10.25 -10.24
N GLY A 147 6.79 11.01 -10.95
CA GLY A 147 6.15 12.18 -10.38
C GLY A 147 5.24 11.83 -9.21
N TRP A 148 4.55 10.69 -9.30
CA TRP A 148 3.72 10.20 -8.21
C TRP A 148 4.54 9.83 -6.97
N VAL A 149 5.65 9.09 -7.12
CA VAL A 149 6.56 8.78 -6.01
C VAL A 149 7.21 10.04 -5.44
N GLU A 150 7.56 11.01 -6.28
CA GLU A 150 8.10 12.31 -5.86
C GLU A 150 7.11 13.07 -4.96
N ASP A 151 5.87 13.24 -5.40
CA ASP A 151 4.84 13.90 -4.59
C ASP A 151 4.48 13.15 -3.31
N THR A 152 4.47 11.80 -3.35
CA THR A 152 4.33 10.96 -2.15
C THR A 152 5.47 11.22 -1.17
N THR A 153 6.70 11.31 -1.65
CA THR A 153 7.88 11.62 -0.81
C THR A 153 7.78 13.02 -0.22
N HIS A 154 7.37 14.01 -1.01
CA HIS A 154 7.15 15.38 -0.55
C HIS A 154 6.10 15.46 0.57
N LEU A 155 5.01 14.70 0.49
CA LEU A 155 4.01 14.65 1.57
C LEU A 155 4.64 14.15 2.88
N LEU A 156 5.41 13.06 2.83
CA LEU A 156 6.05 12.49 4.01
C LEU A 156 7.07 13.45 4.64
N GLN A 157 7.83 14.17 3.81
CA GLN A 157 8.79 15.18 4.25
C GLN A 157 8.13 16.40 4.91
N ARG A 158 7.05 16.93 4.32
CA ARG A 158 6.43 18.18 4.74
C ARG A 158 5.41 18.02 5.87
N CYS A 159 4.87 16.82 6.04
CA CYS A 159 3.91 16.57 7.11
C CYS A 159 4.59 16.77 8.49
N PRO A 160 4.05 17.64 9.38
CA PRO A 160 4.73 18.02 10.62
C PRO A 160 4.68 16.94 11.72
N CYS A 161 3.97 15.83 11.50
CA CYS A 161 3.87 14.77 12.51
C CYS A 161 5.17 13.96 12.62
N THR A 162 5.45 13.45 13.83
CA THR A 162 6.63 12.63 14.09
C THR A 162 6.46 11.19 13.61
N SER A 163 5.38 10.51 14.03
CA SER A 163 5.22 9.06 13.88
C SER A 163 4.24 8.63 12.78
N GLY A 164 3.57 9.58 12.13
CA GLY A 164 2.50 9.30 11.17
C GLY A 164 1.13 9.74 11.68
N CYS A 165 0.27 10.22 10.78
CA CYS A 165 -1.06 10.74 11.13
C CYS A 165 -2.07 10.53 9.97
N PRO A 166 -3.37 10.85 10.18
CA PRO A 166 -4.40 10.82 9.13
C PRO A 166 -4.07 11.60 7.86
N SER A 167 -3.21 12.62 7.94
CA SER A 167 -2.83 13.46 6.80
C SER A 167 -1.63 12.93 6.01
N CYS A 168 -1.00 11.83 6.42
CA CYS A 168 0.11 11.23 5.66
C CYS A 168 -0.06 9.71 5.48
N VAL A 169 0.31 8.93 6.49
CA VAL A 169 0.47 7.47 6.36
C VAL A 169 -0.72 6.65 6.82
N GLN A 170 -1.74 7.26 7.45
CA GLN A 170 -2.93 6.51 7.85
C GLN A 170 -3.97 6.47 6.73
N SER A 171 -4.67 5.34 6.65
CA SER A 171 -5.76 5.10 5.70
C SER A 171 -7.05 4.75 6.45
N PRO A 172 -8.19 5.38 6.10
CA PRO A 172 -9.49 4.97 6.63
C PRO A 172 -9.94 3.60 6.09
N LYS A 173 -9.34 3.13 4.98
CA LYS A 173 -9.61 1.82 4.36
C LYS A 173 -8.75 0.69 4.92
N CYS A 174 -7.80 0.99 5.81
CA CYS A 174 -6.84 0.00 6.30
C CYS A 174 -7.53 -1.17 7.01
N GLY A 175 -7.33 -2.38 6.47
CA GLY A 175 -7.77 -3.64 7.09
C GLY A 175 -6.94 -4.05 8.31
N ASN A 176 -5.77 -3.44 8.51
CA ASN A 176 -4.83 -3.75 9.60
C ASN A 176 -4.89 -2.71 10.73
N LEU A 177 -6.00 -1.97 10.87
CA LEU A 177 -6.22 -0.98 11.93
C LEU A 177 -5.13 0.12 12.01
N ASN A 178 -4.46 0.39 10.89
CA ASN A 178 -3.32 1.32 10.80
C ASN A 178 -2.11 0.91 11.69
N GLU A 179 -1.87 -0.39 11.85
CA GLU A 179 -0.74 -0.90 12.64
C GLU A 179 -0.13 -2.19 12.03
N PRO A 180 1.21 -2.29 11.89
CA PRO A 180 2.22 -1.24 12.13
C PRO A 180 2.26 -0.21 10.99
N LEU A 181 2.72 1.01 11.30
CA LEU A 181 3.05 2.06 10.31
C LEU A 181 4.37 2.72 10.69
N ASP A 182 5.28 2.86 9.72
CA ASP A 182 6.56 3.54 9.90
C ASP A 182 6.72 4.66 8.85
N LYS A 183 6.44 5.89 9.27
CA LYS A 183 6.60 7.08 8.41
C LYS A 183 8.04 7.29 7.99
N ALA A 184 9.00 7.09 8.91
CA ALA A 184 10.41 7.37 8.63
C ALA A 184 10.97 6.33 7.66
N GLY A 185 10.64 5.06 7.87
CA GLY A 185 11.00 3.98 6.97
C GLY A 185 10.38 4.15 5.58
N ALA A 186 9.08 4.46 5.49
CA ALA A 186 8.43 4.74 4.19
C ALA A 186 9.10 5.90 3.44
N ARG A 187 9.41 6.99 4.14
CA ARG A 187 10.13 8.13 3.57
C ARG A 187 11.51 7.71 3.06
N ALA A 188 12.28 6.99 3.87
CA ALA A 188 13.62 6.56 3.49
C ALA A 188 13.61 5.64 2.27
N LEU A 189 12.66 4.70 2.19
CA LEU A 189 12.46 3.84 1.03
C LEU A 189 12.20 4.65 -0.24
N LEU A 190 11.23 5.56 -0.22
CA LEU A 190 10.87 6.35 -1.40
C LEU A 190 11.96 7.35 -1.80
N GLU A 191 12.68 7.95 -0.84
CA GLU A 191 13.85 8.81 -1.11
C GLU A 191 14.97 8.01 -1.80
N ARG A 192 15.22 6.77 -1.39
CA ARG A 192 16.22 5.90 -2.03
C ARG A 192 15.81 5.50 -3.45
N MET A 193 14.53 5.22 -3.66
CA MET A 193 13.98 4.93 -4.99
C MET A 193 14.20 6.11 -5.96
N LEU A 194 13.99 7.34 -5.49
CA LEU A 194 14.20 8.56 -6.30
C LEU A 194 15.68 8.89 -6.57
N ALA A 195 16.60 8.33 -5.80
CA ALA A 195 18.04 8.59 -5.92
C ALA A 195 18.76 7.59 -6.86
N GLY A 196 18.10 6.50 -7.25
CA GLY A 196 18.63 5.46 -8.14
C GLY A 196 18.21 5.64 -9.58
#